data_AF-A0A7S2F0H1-F1
#
_entry.id   AF-A0A7S2F0H1-F1
#
_cell.length_a   1.000
_cell.length_b   1.000
_cell.length_c   1.000
_cell.angle_alpha   90.00
_cell.angle_beta   90.00
_cell.angle_gamma   90.00
#
_symmetry.space_group_name_H-M   'P 1'
#
loop_
_entity.id
_entity.type
_entity.pdbx_description
1 polymer ?
#
loop_
_entity_poly.entity_id
_entity_poly.type
_entity_poly.pdbx_seq_one_letter_code
_entity_poly.pdbx_strand_id
1 'polypeptide(L)'
;RKHIVNKSSKCMPLLTRRAKKQAPRWKRWVYSWWDQAVEDVPLDIDLVEGSIEGLEPHAVCCETAEGKRRVDADLLCLATGYRQRFPFLHGSTEEEGKMRPDDPLPTQHFVIDPMKPRMAYIGFVRPNVGAIPPMSELQAMWWSQKLEGKLVGEASKLDETCYRLKDSRLPYGVDYGYYMFAL
;
A
#
# COMPACT_ATOMS: atom_id res chain seq x y z
N ARG A 1 -11.99 -14.18 17.27
CA ARG A 1 -10.78 -13.35 16.99
C ARG A 1 -10.41 -13.56 15.52
N LYS A 2 -10.61 -12.56 14.66
CA LYS A 2 -10.34 -12.70 13.22
C LYS A 2 -8.84 -12.50 12.98
N HIS A 3 -8.11 -13.59 12.78
CA HIS A 3 -6.74 -13.56 12.29
C HIS A 3 -6.80 -13.41 10.77
N ILE A 4 -6.72 -12.18 10.27
CA ILE A 4 -6.38 -11.99 8.86
C ILE A 4 -4.87 -12.16 8.76
N VAL A 5 -4.43 -13.39 8.53
CA VAL A 5 -3.08 -13.67 8.02
C VAL A 5 -3.25 -14.01 6.56
N ASN A 6 -3.22 -12.99 5.69
CA ASN A 6 -2.92 -13.24 4.29
C ASN A 6 -1.42 -13.06 4.06
N LYS A 7 -0.69 -14.12 4.41
CA LYS A 7 0.54 -14.56 3.76
C LYS A 7 0.46 -16.08 3.80
N SER A 8 0.67 -16.74 2.67
CA SER A 8 0.72 -18.21 2.56
C SER A 8 1.30 -18.82 3.85
N SER A 9 0.58 -19.76 4.46
CA SER A 9 1.05 -20.46 5.67
C SER A 9 2.45 -21.07 5.46
N LYS A 10 2.81 -21.40 4.21
CA LYS A 10 4.14 -21.86 3.80
C LYS A 10 5.23 -20.79 3.89
N CYS A 11 4.90 -19.50 3.89
CA CYS A 11 5.86 -18.40 4.01
C CYS A 11 6.08 -17.96 5.47
N MET A 12 5.20 -18.36 6.40
CA MET A 12 5.31 -17.99 7.81
C MET A 12 6.64 -18.44 8.48
N PRO A 13 7.22 -19.59 8.10
CA PRO A 13 8.53 -20.00 8.62
C PRO A 13 9.69 -19.11 8.15
N LEU A 14 9.52 -18.40 7.03
CA LEU A 14 10.52 -17.51 6.44
C LEU A 14 10.53 -16.12 7.09
N LEU A 15 9.43 -15.70 7.72
CA LEU A 15 9.35 -14.42 8.41
C LEU A 15 10.17 -14.46 9.71
N THR A 16 10.84 -13.33 10.01
CA THR A 16 11.54 -13.07 11.29
C THR A 16 12.53 -14.16 11.74
N ARG A 17 13.15 -14.90 10.81
CA ARG A 17 14.12 -15.99 11.06
C ARG A 17 15.22 -15.60 12.05
N ARG A 18 15.82 -14.40 11.91
CA ARG A 18 16.87 -13.90 12.81
C ARG A 18 16.38 -13.79 14.26
N ALA A 19 15.18 -13.25 14.47
CA ALA A 19 14.57 -13.14 15.79
C ALA A 19 14.21 -14.52 16.39
N LYS A 20 13.75 -15.47 15.56
CA LYS A 20 13.48 -16.86 15.99
C LYS A 20 14.76 -17.57 16.44
N LYS A 21 15.86 -17.41 15.68
CA LYS A 21 17.18 -17.99 16.02
C LYS A 21 17.74 -17.43 17.34
N GLN A 22 17.52 -16.15 17.61
CA GLN A 22 17.99 -15.45 18.82
C GLN A 22 17.07 -15.65 20.04
N ALA A 23 15.92 -16.32 19.90
CA ALA A 23 14.95 -16.47 20.99
C ALA A 23 15.41 -17.45 22.09
N PRO A 24 14.84 -17.38 23.31
CA PRO A 24 15.03 -18.39 24.35
C PRO A 24 14.65 -19.81 23.89
N ARG A 25 15.28 -20.83 24.47
CA ARG A 25 15.14 -22.25 24.06
C ARG A 25 13.69 -22.73 23.95
N TRP A 26 12.83 -22.37 24.90
CA TRP A 26 11.42 -22.78 24.88
C TRP A 26 10.62 -22.16 23.73
N LYS A 27 10.92 -20.90 23.35
CA LYS A 27 10.30 -20.25 22.18
C LYS A 27 10.79 -20.88 20.88
N ARG A 28 12.09 -21.21 20.80
CA ARG A 28 12.66 -21.94 19.66
C ARG A 28 12.01 -23.31 19.47
N TRP A 29 11.73 -24.03 20.55
CA TRP A 29 11.00 -25.30 20.49
C TRP A 29 9.59 -25.13 19.90
N VAL A 30 8.82 -24.14 20.39
CA VAL A 30 7.49 -23.81 19.83
C VAL A 30 7.58 -23.43 18.36
N TYR A 31 8.56 -22.61 17.97
CA TYR A 31 8.76 -22.25 16.55
C TYR A 31 9.14 -23.47 15.70
N SER A 32 9.98 -24.37 16.20
CA SER A 32 10.35 -25.59 15.45
C SER A 32 9.17 -26.54 15.21
N TRP A 33 8.18 -26.56 16.10
CA TRP A 33 6.93 -27.31 15.90
C TRP A 33 6.01 -26.63 14.88
N TRP A 34 5.99 -25.30 14.84
CA TRP A 34 5.18 -24.53 13.87
C TRP A 34 5.83 -24.49 12.47
N ASP A 35 7.16 -24.43 12.40
CA ASP A 35 7.93 -24.21 11.19
C ASP A 35 8.24 -25.52 10.40
N GLN A 36 7.64 -26.66 10.78
CA GLN A 36 7.89 -28.01 10.21
C GLN A 36 7.68 -28.14 8.69
N ALA A 37 7.08 -27.16 8.02
CA ALA A 37 6.62 -27.27 6.64
C ALA A 37 7.57 -26.64 5.59
N VAL A 38 8.78 -26.24 5.95
CA VAL A 38 9.69 -25.56 5.01
C VAL A 38 11.03 -26.28 5.00
N GLU A 39 11.31 -26.98 3.90
CA GLU A 39 12.64 -27.46 3.52
C GLU A 39 13.67 -26.33 3.70
N ASP A 40 14.92 -26.67 4.00
CA ASP A 40 16.03 -25.71 4.08
C ASP A 40 16.14 -24.96 2.74
N VAL A 41 15.40 -23.86 2.61
CA VAL A 41 15.60 -22.91 1.52
C VAL A 41 16.85 -22.13 1.91
N PRO A 42 17.98 -22.29 1.19
CA PRO A 42 19.16 -21.47 1.37
C PRO A 42 18.85 -20.10 0.73
N LEU A 43 17.92 -19.36 1.33
CA LEU A 43 17.70 -17.97 0.95
C LEU A 43 18.78 -17.18 1.70
N ASP A 44 19.88 -16.92 1.02
CA ASP A 44 20.81 -15.88 1.41
C ASP A 44 20.12 -14.55 1.14
N ILE A 45 19.64 -13.90 2.20
CA ILE A 45 18.99 -12.58 2.10
C ILE A 45 20.03 -11.58 2.55
N ASP A 46 20.70 -11.00 1.57
CA ASP A 46 21.59 -9.87 1.78
C ASP A 46 20.76 -8.57 1.74
N LEU A 47 20.57 -7.97 2.90
CA LEU A 47 19.87 -6.69 3.02
C LEU A 47 20.88 -5.57 2.83
N VAL A 48 20.84 -4.92 1.68
CA VAL A 48 21.64 -3.73 1.40
C VAL A 48 20.81 -2.49 1.73
N GLU A 49 21.12 -1.87 2.87
CA GLU A 49 20.56 -0.56 3.21
C GLU A 49 21.33 0.52 2.46
N GLY A 50 20.70 1.08 1.43
CA GLY A 50 21.34 2.04 0.54
C GLY A 50 20.49 2.39 -0.67
N SER A 51 20.98 3.33 -1.47
CA SER A 51 20.37 3.70 -2.76
C SER A 51 21.15 3.10 -3.92
N ILE A 52 20.45 2.66 -4.96
CA ILE A 52 21.08 2.23 -6.22
C ILE A 52 21.72 3.45 -6.87
N GLU A 53 23.03 3.40 -7.09
CA GLU A 53 23.80 4.44 -7.80
C GLU A 53 23.88 4.14 -9.30
N GLY A 54 24.00 2.86 -9.66
CA GLY A 54 24.17 2.44 -11.05
C GLY A 54 23.86 0.97 -11.29
N LEU A 55 23.59 0.65 -12.55
CA LEU A 55 23.39 -0.71 -13.03
C LEU A 55 24.54 -1.09 -13.96
N GLU A 56 25.17 -2.22 -13.68
CA GLU A 56 26.12 -2.89 -14.56
C GLU A 56 25.44 -4.11 -15.22
N PRO A 57 26.02 -4.69 -16.29
CA PRO A 57 25.41 -5.83 -16.98
C PRO A 57 25.05 -7.03 -16.08
N HIS A 58 25.82 -7.29 -15.03
CA HIS A 58 25.62 -8.41 -14.10
C HIS A 58 25.71 -8.00 -12.63
N ALA A 59 25.55 -6.70 -12.34
CA ALA A 59 25.66 -6.20 -10.97
C ALA A 59 24.89 -4.91 -10.75
N VAL A 60 24.61 -4.63 -9.47
CA VAL A 60 24.03 -3.39 -8.99
C VAL A 60 25.05 -2.70 -8.09
N CYS A 61 25.30 -1.43 -8.35
CA CYS A 61 26.13 -0.58 -7.50
C CYS A 61 25.23 0.18 -6.53
N CYS A 62 25.46 0.00 -5.24
CA CYS A 62 24.72 0.64 -4.16
C CYS A 62 25.63 1.58 -3.38
N GLU A 63 25.14 2.78 -3.08
CA GLU A 63 25.75 3.65 -2.07
C GLU A 63 25.18 3.25 -0.71
N THR A 64 26.03 2.82 0.21
CA THR A 64 25.65 2.39 1.56
C THR A 64 26.33 3.26 2.61
N ALA A 65 25.93 3.15 3.88
CA ALA A 65 26.59 3.88 4.97
C ALA A 65 28.09 3.51 5.14
N GLU A 66 28.48 2.31 4.70
CA GLU A 66 29.86 1.80 4.73
C GLU A 66 30.64 2.13 3.44
N GLY A 67 30.01 2.87 2.52
CA GLY A 67 30.56 3.25 1.21
C GLY A 67 29.93 2.48 0.05
N LYS A 68 30.59 2.56 -1.10
CA LYS A 68 30.12 1.93 -2.34
C LYS A 68 30.22 0.42 -2.26
N ARG A 69 29.13 -0.25 -2.60
CA ARG A 69 29.02 -1.71 -2.63
C ARG A 69 28.57 -2.17 -4.01
N ARG A 70 29.25 -3.18 -4.54
CA ARG A 70 28.88 -3.86 -5.78
C ARG A 70 28.26 -5.21 -5.43
N VAL A 71 27.07 -5.49 -5.96
CA VAL A 71 26.32 -6.73 -5.73
C VAL A 71 26.04 -7.40 -7.06
N ASP A 72 26.55 -8.60 -7.28
CA ASP A 72 26.23 -9.37 -8.49
C ASP A 72 24.75 -9.75 -8.51
N ALA A 73 24.10 -9.59 -9.66
CA ALA A 73 22.67 -9.83 -9.81
C ALA A 73 22.31 -10.25 -11.23
N ASP A 74 21.54 -11.34 -11.35
CA ASP A 74 20.99 -11.81 -12.63
C ASP A 74 19.58 -11.25 -12.89
N LEU A 75 18.86 -10.85 -11.83
CA LEU A 75 17.49 -10.37 -11.89
C LEU A 75 17.29 -9.17 -10.96
N LEU A 76 16.72 -8.10 -11.52
CA LEU A 76 16.33 -6.90 -10.77
C LEU A 76 14.80 -6.79 -10.70
N CYS A 77 14.25 -6.78 -9.49
CA CYS A 77 12.81 -6.59 -9.26
C CYS A 77 12.53 -5.20 -8.68
N LEU A 78 11.93 -4.32 -9.48
CA LEU A 78 11.59 -2.95 -9.05
C LEU A 78 10.23 -2.91 -8.35
N ALA A 79 10.22 -3.13 -7.04
CA ALA A 79 9.03 -3.03 -6.19
C ALA A 79 8.70 -1.58 -5.77
N THR A 80 8.82 -0.61 -6.69
CA THR A 80 8.69 0.84 -6.43
C THR A 80 7.24 1.32 -6.23
N GLY A 81 6.26 0.44 -6.46
CA GLY A 81 4.84 0.74 -6.34
C GLY A 81 4.19 1.13 -7.67
N TYR A 82 2.98 1.70 -7.58
CA TYR A 82 2.14 2.05 -8.73
C TYR A 82 1.73 3.52 -8.69
N ARG A 83 1.41 4.06 -9.88
CA ARG A 83 0.87 5.41 -10.07
C ARG A 83 -0.61 5.33 -10.42
N GLN A 84 -1.37 6.34 -10.03
CA GLN A 84 -2.79 6.45 -10.31
C GLN A 84 -3.03 7.31 -11.55
N ARG A 85 -3.74 6.74 -12.54
CA ARG A 85 -4.05 7.39 -13.82
C ARG A 85 -5.48 7.12 -14.26
N PHE A 86 -6.10 8.14 -14.85
CA PHE A 86 -7.39 8.10 -15.53
C PHE A 86 -7.25 8.73 -16.93
N PRO A 87 -6.61 8.02 -17.89
CA PRO A 87 -6.38 8.57 -19.23
C PRO A 87 -7.65 9.03 -19.95
N PHE A 88 -8.79 8.38 -19.65
CA PHE A 88 -10.10 8.74 -20.20
C PHE A 88 -10.69 10.04 -19.61
N LEU A 89 -10.16 10.55 -18.49
CA LEU A 89 -10.60 11.80 -17.84
C LEU A 89 -9.59 12.94 -17.99
N HIS A 90 -8.30 12.63 -17.94
CA HIS A 90 -7.22 13.63 -17.92
C HIS A 90 -6.28 13.56 -19.13
N GLY A 91 -6.56 12.66 -20.08
CA GLY A 91 -5.71 12.43 -21.25
C GLY A 91 -4.50 11.52 -20.96
N SER A 92 -3.92 10.99 -22.03
CA SER A 92 -2.79 10.07 -22.00
C SER A 92 -1.44 10.70 -22.34
N THR A 93 -1.39 12.01 -22.58
CA THR A 93 -0.17 12.66 -23.06
C THR A 93 0.88 12.68 -21.95
N GLU A 94 1.82 11.76 -22.01
CA GLU A 94 3.05 11.79 -21.22
C GLU A 94 4.13 12.37 -22.14
N GLU A 95 4.68 13.53 -21.76
CA GLU A 95 5.87 14.05 -22.44
C GLU A 95 7.03 13.06 -22.22
N GLU A 96 7.71 12.67 -23.29
CA GLU A 96 8.86 11.76 -23.22
C GLU A 96 9.88 12.30 -22.20
N GLY A 97 10.22 11.48 -21.20
CA GLY A 97 11.20 11.81 -20.17
C GLY A 97 10.70 12.63 -18.99
N LYS A 98 9.43 13.07 -18.95
CA LYS A 98 8.85 13.75 -17.77
C LYS A 98 7.74 12.93 -17.13
N MET A 99 7.99 12.45 -15.93
CA MET A 99 6.95 11.84 -15.09
C MET A 99 5.97 12.91 -14.60
N ARG A 100 4.71 12.85 -15.05
CA ARG A 100 3.63 13.69 -14.51
C ARG A 100 3.24 13.25 -13.07
N PRO A 101 2.78 14.14 -12.19
CA PRO A 101 2.25 13.77 -10.86
C PRO A 101 0.96 12.95 -10.99
N ASP A 102 0.60 12.12 -10.00
CA ASP A 102 -0.63 11.28 -10.02
C ASP A 102 -1.90 12.08 -10.35
N ASP A 103 -2.85 11.43 -11.03
CA ASP A 103 -4.12 12.09 -11.36
C ASP A 103 -4.94 12.34 -10.09
N PRO A 104 -5.54 13.54 -9.92
CA PRO A 104 -6.16 13.94 -8.68
C PRO A 104 -7.42 13.12 -8.39
N LEU A 105 -7.59 12.73 -7.13
CA LEU A 105 -8.90 12.25 -6.65
C LEU A 105 -9.81 13.44 -6.33
N PRO A 106 -11.13 13.24 -6.37
CA PRO A 106 -12.08 14.29 -6.03
C PRO A 106 -11.93 14.79 -4.59
N THR A 107 -12.46 15.97 -4.31
CA THR A 107 -12.38 16.56 -2.97
C THR A 107 -13.21 15.79 -1.96
N GLN A 108 -14.48 15.51 -2.30
CA GLN A 108 -15.41 14.98 -1.33
C GLN A 108 -15.25 13.48 -1.12
N HIS A 109 -14.76 13.12 0.06
CA HIS A 109 -14.42 11.75 0.48
C HIS A 109 -13.50 11.00 -0.50
N PHE A 110 -12.82 11.71 -1.41
CA PHE A 110 -12.15 11.11 -2.58
C PHE A 110 -13.07 10.31 -3.51
N VAL A 111 -14.39 10.50 -3.40
CA VAL A 111 -15.40 9.77 -4.19
C VAL A 111 -15.97 10.65 -5.29
N ILE A 112 -16.41 11.88 -4.99
CA ILE A 112 -17.02 12.77 -5.98
C ILE A 112 -16.49 14.20 -5.93
N ASP A 113 -16.62 14.87 -7.07
CA ASP A 113 -16.55 16.33 -7.13
C ASP A 113 -17.97 16.87 -6.88
N PRO A 114 -18.21 17.74 -5.88
CA PRO A 114 -19.52 18.34 -5.62
C PRO A 114 -20.13 19.05 -6.84
N MET A 115 -19.28 19.57 -7.75
CA MET A 115 -19.73 20.21 -9.00
C MET A 115 -20.08 19.20 -10.10
N LYS A 116 -19.65 17.94 -9.98
CA LYS A 116 -19.91 16.84 -10.92
C LYS A 116 -20.36 15.56 -10.18
N PRO A 117 -21.49 15.61 -9.44
CA PRO A 117 -21.87 14.53 -8.52
C PRO A 117 -22.32 13.22 -9.21
N ARG A 118 -22.52 13.26 -10.53
CA ARG A 118 -22.93 12.09 -11.35
C ARG A 118 -21.76 11.20 -11.77
N MET A 119 -20.54 11.52 -11.37
CA MET A 119 -19.34 10.71 -11.62
C MET A 119 -18.65 10.43 -10.28
N ALA A 120 -18.32 9.17 -10.02
CA ALA A 120 -17.68 8.74 -8.79
C ALA A 120 -16.43 7.90 -9.02
N TYR A 121 -15.50 7.99 -8.07
CA TYR A 121 -14.27 7.24 -7.98
C TYR A 121 -14.39 6.29 -6.80
N ILE A 122 -14.46 4.99 -7.08
CA ILE A 122 -14.70 3.95 -6.07
C ILE A 122 -13.47 3.05 -5.97
N GLY A 123 -12.99 2.82 -4.74
CA GLY A 123 -11.87 1.93 -4.45
C GLY A 123 -10.47 2.54 -4.60
N PHE A 124 -10.36 3.86 -4.83
CA PHE A 124 -9.08 4.56 -4.97
C PHE A 124 -8.50 5.06 -3.65
N VAL A 125 -9.25 4.94 -2.55
CA VAL A 125 -8.80 5.34 -1.21
C VAL A 125 -8.02 4.19 -0.57
N ARG A 126 -6.89 4.52 0.08
CA ARG A 126 -6.06 3.52 0.76
C ARG A 126 -6.18 3.67 2.28
N PRO A 127 -6.70 2.67 3.00
CA PRO A 127 -6.72 2.73 4.44
C PRO A 127 -5.34 2.43 5.05
N ASN A 128 -5.04 3.00 6.21
CA ASN A 128 -3.91 2.60 7.07
C ASN A 128 -4.00 1.13 7.49
N VAL A 129 -5.21 0.66 7.81
CA VAL A 129 -5.51 -0.71 8.22
C VAL A 129 -6.84 -1.17 7.64
N GLY A 130 -7.01 -2.45 7.36
CA GLY A 130 -8.26 -2.97 6.81
C GLY A 130 -8.18 -3.22 5.31
N ALA A 131 -9.35 -3.34 4.67
CA ALA A 131 -9.47 -3.87 3.31
C ALA A 131 -10.22 -2.89 2.40
N ILE A 132 -9.76 -2.77 1.15
CA ILE A 132 -10.39 -1.93 0.12
C ILE A 132 -11.80 -2.41 -0.25
N PRO A 133 -12.10 -3.73 -0.37
CA PRO A 133 -13.44 -4.18 -0.75
C PRO A 133 -14.60 -3.63 0.11
N PRO A 134 -14.60 -3.75 1.46
CA PRO A 134 -15.69 -3.20 2.27
C PRO A 134 -15.77 -1.67 2.22
N MET A 135 -14.65 -0.97 2.06
CA MET A 135 -14.67 0.48 1.87
C MET A 135 -15.31 0.86 0.54
N SER A 136 -14.97 0.13 -0.53
CA SER A 136 -15.50 0.38 -1.88
C SER A 136 -17.01 0.14 -1.93
N GLU A 137 -17.48 -0.89 -1.21
CA GLU A 137 -18.91 -1.15 -1.04
C GLU A 137 -19.61 0.02 -0.35
N LEU A 138 -19.06 0.51 0.77
CA LEU A 138 -19.66 1.65 1.48
C LEU A 138 -19.63 2.94 0.65
N GLN A 139 -18.54 3.20 -0.08
CA GLN A 139 -18.45 4.33 -1.02
C GLN A 139 -19.57 4.27 -2.09
N ALA A 140 -19.84 3.09 -2.64
CA ALA A 140 -20.90 2.89 -3.63
C ALA A 140 -22.30 3.07 -3.03
N MET A 141 -22.55 2.56 -1.82
CA MET A 141 -23.81 2.77 -1.10
C MET A 141 -24.05 4.25 -0.79
N TRP A 142 -23.03 4.94 -0.25
CA TRP A 142 -23.07 6.37 0.02
C TRP A 142 -23.38 7.19 -1.24
N TRP A 143 -22.68 6.91 -2.34
CA TRP A 143 -22.89 7.62 -3.59
C TRP A 143 -24.30 7.39 -4.16
N SER A 144 -24.83 6.15 -4.06
CA SER A 144 -26.19 5.83 -4.50
C SER A 144 -27.23 6.61 -3.70
N GLN A 145 -27.12 6.62 -2.37
CA GLN A 145 -28.00 7.40 -1.48
C GLN A 145 -27.89 8.91 -1.75
N LYS A 146 -26.69 9.38 -2.11
CA LYS A 146 -26.47 10.78 -2.50
C LYS A 146 -27.18 11.16 -3.79
N LEU A 147 -27.08 10.32 -4.82
CA LEU A 147 -27.78 10.54 -6.09
C LEU A 147 -29.30 10.55 -5.92
N GLU A 148 -29.82 9.75 -4.98
CA GLU A 148 -31.25 9.70 -4.65
C GLU A 148 -31.71 10.82 -3.70
N GLY A 149 -30.79 11.67 -3.21
CA GLY A 149 -31.11 12.74 -2.25
C GLY A 149 -31.54 12.23 -0.87
N LYS A 150 -31.14 11.01 -0.48
CA LYS A 150 -31.54 10.35 0.77
C LYS A 150 -30.55 10.53 1.92
N LEU A 151 -29.40 11.17 1.68
CA LEU A 151 -28.43 11.44 2.73
C LEU A 151 -28.97 12.48 3.72
N VAL A 152 -28.91 12.15 5.00
CA VAL A 152 -29.36 13.01 6.10
C VAL A 152 -28.14 13.76 6.64
N GLY A 153 -28.11 15.08 6.47
CA GLY A 153 -27.04 15.94 6.97
C GLY A 153 -26.35 16.76 5.88
N GLU A 154 -25.98 18.00 6.22
CA GLU A 154 -25.18 18.85 5.35
C GLU A 154 -23.74 18.33 5.33
N ALA A 155 -23.37 17.59 4.28
CA ALA A 155 -22.00 17.12 4.07
C ALA A 155 -20.96 18.27 4.01
N SER A 156 -21.41 19.53 3.92
CA SER A 156 -20.58 20.74 3.88
C SER A 156 -19.88 21.08 5.19
N LYS A 157 -20.20 20.41 6.31
CA LYS A 157 -19.63 20.74 7.64
C LYS A 157 -18.60 19.75 8.17
N LEU A 158 -18.41 18.60 7.51
CA LEU A 158 -17.40 17.66 7.96
C LEU A 158 -16.04 18.14 7.45
N ASP A 159 -15.11 18.39 8.36
CA ASP A 159 -13.72 18.63 8.01
C ASP A 159 -13.16 17.38 7.32
N GLU A 160 -13.06 17.40 5.99
CA GLU A 160 -12.56 16.29 5.16
C GLU A 160 -11.09 15.95 5.43
N THR A 161 -10.41 16.71 6.29
CA THR A 161 -9.07 16.39 6.77
C THR A 161 -9.08 15.43 7.97
N CYS A 162 -10.23 15.26 8.66
CA CYS A 162 -10.28 14.53 9.94
C CYS A 162 -9.91 13.04 9.82
N TYR A 163 -10.24 12.41 8.70
CA TYR A 163 -9.91 11.00 8.42
C TYR A 163 -8.65 10.84 7.57
N ARG A 164 -7.97 11.92 7.14
CA ARG A 164 -6.75 11.82 6.33
C ARG A 164 -5.56 11.45 7.21
N LEU A 165 -4.70 10.57 6.72
CA LEU A 165 -3.47 10.24 7.42
C LEU A 165 -2.50 11.41 7.36
N LYS A 166 -2.00 11.82 8.53
CA LYS A 166 -0.92 12.81 8.66
C LYS A 166 0.41 12.16 8.28
N ASP A 167 1.29 12.94 7.65
CA ASP A 167 2.65 12.53 7.27
C ASP A 167 2.71 11.24 6.41
N SER A 168 1.64 10.97 5.65
CA SER A 168 1.54 9.81 4.78
C SER A 168 2.21 10.07 3.43
N ARG A 169 2.98 9.07 2.94
CA ARG A 169 3.49 9.05 1.55
C ARG A 169 2.36 9.08 0.52
N LEU A 170 1.19 8.55 0.89
CA LEU A 170 0.03 8.46 0.02
C LEU A 170 -0.94 9.61 0.34
N PRO A 171 -1.17 10.57 -0.57
CA PRO A 171 -2.06 11.71 -0.33
C PRO A 171 -3.53 11.31 -0.22
N TYR A 172 -3.88 10.11 -0.70
CA TYR A 172 -5.19 9.47 -0.60
C TYR A 172 -5.25 8.40 0.51
N GLY A 173 -4.30 8.47 1.46
CA GLY A 173 -4.26 7.64 2.65
C GLY A 173 -5.24 8.12 3.71
N VAL A 174 -6.07 7.22 4.25
CA VAL A 174 -7.07 7.53 5.29
C VAL A 174 -6.98 6.60 6.48
N ASP A 175 -7.45 7.06 7.64
CA ASP A 175 -7.78 6.19 8.76
C ASP A 175 -9.08 5.45 8.45
N TYR A 176 -9.03 4.11 8.52
CA TYR A 176 -10.17 3.27 8.17
C TYR A 176 -11.41 3.54 9.02
N GLY A 177 -11.25 3.67 10.35
CA GLY A 177 -12.36 3.82 11.26
C GLY A 177 -13.08 5.15 11.05
N TYR A 178 -12.30 6.23 11.01
CA TYR A 178 -12.86 7.57 10.78
C TYR A 178 -13.44 7.73 9.39
N TYR A 179 -12.81 7.16 8.35
CA TYR A 179 -13.32 7.25 6.99
C TYR A 179 -14.66 6.52 6.83
N MET A 180 -14.77 5.31 7.37
CA MET A 180 -16.03 4.53 7.30
C MET A 180 -17.14 5.17 8.14
N PHE A 181 -16.81 5.87 9.22
CA PHE A 181 -17.78 6.64 10.01
C PHE A 181 -18.24 7.92 9.31
N ALA A 182 -17.39 8.48 8.45
CA ALA A 182 -17.66 9.71 7.71
C ALA A 182 -18.54 9.52 6.47
N LEU A 183 -18.63 8.30 5.94
CA LEU A 183 -19.54 7.91 4.85
C LEU A 183 -20.90 7.48 5.40
#